data_AF-A0A2N3D292-F1
#
_entry.id   AF-A0A2N3D292-F1
#
_cell.length_a   1.000
_cell.length_b   1.000
_cell.length_c   1.000
_cell.angle_alpha   90.00
_cell.angle_beta   90.00
_cell.angle_gamma   90.00
#
_symmetry.space_group_name_H-M   'P 1'
#
loop_
_entity.id
_entity.type
_entity.pdbx_description
1 polymer ?
#
loop_
_entity_poly.entity_id
_entity_poly.type
_entity_poly.pdbx_seq_one_letter_code
_entity_poly.pdbx_strand_id
1 'polypeptide(L)'
;MMLSNSRFNPAPGLADFWNEFRRPHPYRWPILVLSIMPVAVILYWAMGTTAYKDPERPRITYITTVDPARSDAEIAAENLANQEVKDLRASELARIAQRKREMYKALGAAAGMDVDEIERKADAERAAEATAQTKRREELLERSGTSADTSSEGADQ
;
A
#
# COMPACT_ATOMS: atom_id res chain seq x y z
N MET A 1 49.08 -14.47 24.95
CA MET A 1 48.78 -15.61 25.84
C MET A 1 48.79 -15.13 27.29
N MET A 2 47.77 -14.40 27.74
CA MET A 2 47.74 -13.77 29.09
C MET A 2 46.32 -13.71 29.69
N LEU A 3 45.45 -14.70 29.44
CA LEU A 3 44.14 -14.78 30.11
C LEU A 3 44.13 -15.72 31.32
N SER A 4 45.19 -16.53 31.53
CA SER A 4 45.20 -17.57 32.55
C SER A 4 45.14 -17.06 34.00
N ASN A 5 45.60 -15.82 34.26
CA ASN A 5 45.62 -15.20 35.61
C ASN A 5 44.64 -14.03 35.78
N SER A 6 43.64 -13.88 34.90
CA SER A 6 42.60 -12.87 35.07
C SER A 6 41.52 -13.36 36.03
N ARG A 7 41.06 -12.50 36.95
CA ARG A 7 39.90 -12.76 37.82
C ARG A 7 38.59 -13.01 37.06
N PHE A 8 38.55 -12.65 35.78
CA PHE A 8 37.44 -12.89 34.86
C PHE A 8 37.67 -14.12 33.96
N ASN A 9 38.60 -15.00 34.32
CA ASN A 9 38.81 -16.25 33.60
C ASN A 9 37.63 -17.21 33.90
N PRO A 10 36.82 -17.61 32.89
CA PRO A 10 35.69 -18.52 33.10
C PRO A 10 36.11 -19.99 33.27
N ALA A 11 37.35 -20.33 32.91
CA ALA A 11 37.86 -21.70 32.99
C ALA A 11 37.77 -22.34 34.40
N PRO A 12 38.19 -21.69 35.49
CA PRO A 12 38.02 -22.24 36.85
C PRO A 12 36.54 -22.45 37.21
N GLY A 13 35.64 -21.53 36.84
CA GLY A 13 34.21 -21.68 37.12
C GLY A 13 33.58 -22.88 36.38
N LEU A 14 33.99 -23.13 35.14
CA LEU A 14 33.58 -24.31 34.39
C LEU A 14 34.14 -25.61 34.99
N ALA A 15 35.38 -25.60 35.48
CA ALA A 15 36.00 -26.75 36.14
C ALA A 15 35.30 -27.07 37.47
N ASP A 16 34.97 -26.06 38.27
CA ASP A 16 34.23 -26.23 39.54
C ASP A 16 32.81 -26.76 39.29
N PHE A 17 32.11 -26.23 38.28
CA PHE A 17 30.80 -26.74 37.86
C PHE A 17 30.88 -28.21 37.42
N TRP A 18 31.89 -28.57 36.60
CA TRP A 18 32.06 -29.95 36.13
C TRP A 18 32.35 -30.93 37.26
N ASN A 19 33.15 -30.50 38.25
CA ASN A 19 33.45 -31.29 39.44
C ASN A 19 32.19 -31.54 40.27
N GLU A 20 31.35 -30.52 40.49
CA GLU A 20 30.09 -30.65 41.22
C GLU A 20 29.08 -31.51 40.46
N PHE A 21 28.95 -31.30 39.15
CA PHE A 21 28.02 -32.05 38.30
C PHE A 21 28.33 -33.56 38.25
N ARG A 22 29.62 -33.94 38.36
CA ARG A 22 30.05 -35.35 38.35
C ARG A 22 29.82 -36.06 39.69
N ARG A 23 29.48 -35.35 40.77
CA ARG A 23 29.15 -35.96 42.05
C ARG A 23 27.91 -36.85 41.95
N PRO A 24 27.87 -37.99 42.66
CA PRO A 24 26.74 -38.90 42.62
C PRO A 24 25.57 -38.37 43.47
N HIS A 25 24.79 -37.44 42.91
CA HIS A 25 23.51 -37.02 43.46
C HIS A 25 22.33 -37.74 42.77
N PRO A 26 21.32 -38.20 43.53
CA PRO A 26 20.15 -38.88 42.96
C PRO A 26 19.32 -37.98 42.04
N TYR A 27 19.35 -36.65 42.27
CA TYR A 27 18.52 -35.68 41.54
C TYR A 27 19.22 -34.95 40.39
N ARG A 28 20.48 -35.29 40.06
CA ARG A 28 21.27 -34.60 39.01
C ARG A 28 20.57 -34.56 37.64
N TRP A 29 20.01 -35.70 37.22
CA TRP A 29 19.32 -35.84 35.93
C TRP A 29 17.92 -35.23 35.98
N PRO A 30 17.08 -35.47 37.01
CA PRO A 30 15.79 -34.80 37.13
C PRO A 30 15.86 -33.27 37.08
N ILE A 31 16.79 -32.66 37.81
CA ILE A 31 16.96 -31.20 37.84
C ILE A 31 17.42 -30.69 36.47
N LEU A 32 18.42 -31.36 35.86
CA LEU A 32 18.92 -30.98 34.54
C LEU A 32 17.82 -31.03 33.47
N VAL A 33 17.04 -32.11 33.46
CA VAL A 33 15.91 -32.28 32.53
C VAL A 33 14.86 -31.20 32.77
N LEU A 34 14.50 -30.93 34.02
CA LEU A 34 13.53 -29.89 34.37
C LEU A 34 14.01 -28.49 33.94
N SER A 35 15.30 -28.20 34.07
CA SER A 35 15.90 -26.93 33.65
C SER A 35 15.92 -26.74 32.13
N ILE A 36 16.17 -27.81 31.36
CA ILE A 36 16.26 -27.73 29.89
C ILE A 36 14.88 -27.78 29.23
N MET A 37 13.89 -28.39 29.90
CA MET A 37 12.55 -28.67 29.35
C MET A 37 11.85 -27.42 28.76
N PRO A 38 11.78 -26.25 29.43
CA PRO A 38 11.11 -25.08 28.85
C PRO A 38 11.72 -24.61 27.53
N VAL A 39 13.05 -24.59 27.44
CA VAL A 39 13.77 -24.17 26.22
C VAL A 39 13.58 -25.19 25.11
N ALA A 40 13.70 -26.49 25.43
CA ALA A 40 13.50 -27.56 24.46
C ALA A 40 12.07 -27.54 23.87
N VAL A 41 11.05 -27.28 24.69
CA VAL A 41 9.66 -27.16 24.23
C VAL A 41 9.47 -25.99 23.26
N ILE A 42 10.04 -24.82 23.58
CA ILE A 42 9.95 -23.63 22.71
C ILE A 42 10.64 -23.89 21.37
N LEU A 43 11.84 -24.49 21.39
CA LEU A 43 12.58 -24.81 20.17
C LEU A 43 11.89 -25.87 19.32
N TYR A 44 11.33 -26.90 19.96
CA TYR A 44 10.54 -27.93 19.27
C TYR A 44 9.31 -27.31 18.58
N TRP A 45 8.60 -26.42 19.28
CA TRP A 45 7.46 -25.69 18.71
C TRP A 45 7.87 -24.78 17.55
N ALA A 46 8.95 -24.02 17.70
CA ALA A 46 9.47 -23.12 16.67
C ALA A 46 9.91 -23.85 15.39
N MET A 47 10.50 -25.05 15.53
CA MET A 47 10.93 -25.88 14.39
C MET A 47 9.75 -26.36 13.53
N GLY A 48 8.54 -26.46 14.10
CA GLY A 48 7.32 -26.84 13.39
C GLY A 48 6.73 -25.72 12.52
N THR A 49 7.29 -24.51 12.56
CA THR A 49 6.78 -23.39 11.77
C THR A 49 7.31 -23.45 10.34
N THR A 50 6.40 -23.57 9.37
CA THR A 50 6.75 -23.44 7.96
C THR A 50 6.89 -21.95 7.62
N ALA A 51 8.11 -21.46 7.49
CA ALA A 51 8.35 -20.14 6.92
C ALA A 51 8.15 -20.22 5.40
N TYR A 52 7.02 -19.71 4.91
CA TYR A 52 6.83 -19.51 3.48
C TYR A 52 7.79 -18.41 3.04
N LYS A 53 8.70 -18.74 2.12
CA LYS A 53 9.55 -17.74 1.47
C LYS A 53 8.63 -16.74 0.75
N ASP A 54 8.93 -15.46 0.85
CA ASP A 54 8.23 -14.45 0.05
C ASP A 54 8.26 -14.86 -1.42
N PRO A 55 7.11 -14.79 -2.12
CA PRO A 55 7.04 -15.17 -3.53
C PRO A 55 8.04 -14.35 -4.34
N GLU A 56 8.71 -15.00 -5.30
CA GLU A 56 9.62 -14.31 -6.20
C GLU A 56 8.85 -13.22 -6.97
N ARG A 57 9.47 -12.03 -7.11
CA ARG A 57 8.82 -10.92 -7.83
C ARG A 57 8.45 -11.38 -9.24
N PRO A 58 7.21 -11.12 -9.70
CA PRO A 58 6.78 -11.56 -11.02
C PRO A 58 7.64 -10.91 -12.10
N ARG A 59 8.03 -11.69 -13.11
CA ARG A 59 8.67 -11.16 -14.32
C ARG A 59 7.60 -10.58 -15.23
N ILE A 60 7.67 -9.27 -15.48
CA ILE A 60 6.75 -8.54 -16.37
C ILE A 60 7.40 -8.44 -17.74
N THR A 61 6.75 -8.99 -18.77
CA THR A 61 7.13 -8.78 -20.17
C THR A 61 6.27 -7.66 -20.74
N TYR A 62 6.89 -6.52 -21.08
CA TYR A 62 6.19 -5.43 -21.75
C TYR A 62 6.07 -5.74 -23.24
N ILE A 63 4.85 -5.66 -23.77
CA ILE A 63 4.56 -5.73 -25.20
C ILE A 63 4.33 -4.29 -25.65
N THR A 64 5.31 -3.70 -26.35
CA THR A 64 5.19 -2.34 -26.90
C THR A 64 4.74 -2.40 -28.36
N THR A 65 3.79 -1.54 -28.72
CA THR A 65 3.33 -1.32 -30.11
C THR A 65 4.07 -0.18 -30.79
N VAL A 66 4.82 0.62 -30.02
CA VAL A 66 5.60 1.76 -30.53
C VAL A 66 7.08 1.38 -30.58
N ASP A 67 7.77 1.92 -31.59
CA ASP A 67 9.21 1.75 -31.74
C ASP A 67 9.94 2.35 -30.53
N PRO A 68 10.77 1.57 -29.81
CA PRO A 68 11.54 2.08 -28.66
C PRO A 68 12.63 3.09 -29.05
N ALA A 69 13.03 3.17 -30.32
CA ALA A 69 14.07 4.06 -30.83
C ALA A 69 13.53 5.37 -31.41
N ARG A 70 12.21 5.61 -31.36
CA ARG A 70 11.61 6.86 -31.86
C ARG A 70 12.15 8.07 -31.11
N SER A 71 12.38 9.15 -31.83
CA SER A 71 12.88 10.40 -31.26
C SER A 71 11.79 11.20 -30.55
N ASP A 72 12.19 12.04 -29.59
CA ASP A 72 11.25 12.94 -28.90
C ASP A 72 10.51 13.88 -29.87
N ALA A 73 11.15 14.27 -30.98
CA ALA A 73 10.55 15.09 -32.02
C ALA A 73 9.41 14.35 -32.75
N GLU A 74 9.61 13.05 -33.06
CA GLU A 74 8.57 12.21 -33.66
C GLU A 74 7.40 11.98 -32.69
N ILE A 75 7.69 11.76 -31.40
CA ILE A 75 6.66 11.64 -30.35
C ILE A 75 5.82 12.91 -30.27
N ALA A 76 6.46 14.08 -30.25
CA ALA A 76 5.77 15.36 -30.17
C ALA A 76 4.88 15.60 -31.40
N ALA A 77 5.37 15.29 -32.60
CA ALA A 77 4.60 15.41 -33.84
C ALA A 77 3.39 14.46 -33.86
N GLU A 78 3.58 13.20 -33.47
CA GLU A 78 2.52 12.20 -33.38
C GLU A 78 1.45 12.63 -32.36
N ASN A 79 1.87 13.12 -31.19
CA ASN A 79 0.96 13.60 -30.16
C ASN A 79 0.16 14.82 -30.62
N LEU A 80 0.79 15.77 -31.32
CA LEU A 80 0.10 16.96 -31.84
C LEU A 80 -0.98 16.57 -32.87
N ALA A 81 -0.64 15.70 -33.81
CA ALA A 81 -1.60 15.19 -34.80
C ALA A 81 -2.77 14.45 -34.12
N ASN A 82 -2.47 13.63 -33.12
CA ASN A 82 -3.50 12.95 -32.34
C ASN A 82 -4.37 13.91 -31.53
N GLN A 83 -3.80 15.00 -31.02
CA GLN A 83 -4.53 16.02 -30.26
C GLN A 83 -5.51 16.77 -31.17
N GLU A 84 -5.08 17.15 -32.37
CA GLU A 84 -5.97 17.81 -33.34
C GLU A 84 -7.18 16.94 -33.69
N VAL A 85 -6.98 15.65 -33.94
CA VAL A 85 -8.07 14.71 -34.21
C VAL A 85 -9.01 14.57 -33.00
N LYS A 86 -8.46 14.54 -31.78
CA LYS A 86 -9.27 14.51 -30.55
C LYS A 86 -10.09 15.77 -30.39
N ASP A 87 -9.50 16.94 -30.62
CA ASP A 87 -10.16 18.23 -30.47
C ASP A 87 -11.29 18.41 -31.49
N LEU A 88 -11.06 18.00 -32.74
CA LEU A 88 -12.11 17.96 -33.77
C LEU A 88 -13.28 17.05 -33.35
N ARG A 89 -13.01 15.85 -32.85
CA ARG A 89 -14.06 14.95 -32.36
C ARG A 89 -14.79 15.52 -31.14
N ALA A 90 -14.06 16.12 -30.21
CA ALA A 90 -14.62 16.70 -29.01
C ALA A 90 -15.55 17.87 -29.32
N SER A 91 -15.15 18.76 -30.24
CA SER A 91 -15.98 19.87 -30.68
C SER A 91 -17.28 19.41 -31.36
N GLU A 92 -17.20 18.37 -32.21
CA GLU A 92 -18.37 17.81 -32.86
C GLU A 92 -19.31 17.12 -31.87
N LEU A 93 -18.77 16.37 -30.90
CA LEU A 93 -19.55 15.78 -29.82
C LEU A 93 -20.22 16.85 -28.95
N ALA A 94 -19.53 17.95 -28.65
CA ALA A 94 -20.10 19.07 -27.91
C ALA A 94 -21.27 19.71 -28.68
N ARG A 95 -21.11 19.90 -30.01
CA ARG A 95 -22.17 20.39 -30.90
C ARG A 95 -23.39 19.47 -30.89
N ILE A 96 -23.17 18.15 -31.02
CA ILE A 96 -24.23 17.15 -30.98
C ILE A 96 -24.92 17.14 -29.61
N ALA A 97 -24.15 17.19 -28.52
CA ALA A 97 -24.70 17.20 -27.16
C ALA A 97 -25.55 18.45 -26.91
N GLN A 98 -25.11 19.62 -27.38
CA GLN A 98 -25.87 20.86 -27.29
C GLN A 98 -27.18 20.77 -28.05
N ARG A 99 -27.14 20.31 -29.30
CA ARG A 99 -28.35 20.10 -30.12
C ARG A 99 -29.30 19.09 -29.50
N LYS A 100 -28.76 18.02 -28.91
CA LYS A 100 -29.53 17.01 -28.18
C LYS A 100 -30.25 17.65 -26.99
N ARG A 101 -29.55 18.43 -26.17
CA ARG A 101 -30.16 19.16 -25.04
C ARG A 101 -31.29 20.06 -25.52
N GLU A 102 -31.04 20.90 -26.52
CA GLU A 102 -32.06 21.80 -27.09
C GLU A 102 -33.30 21.04 -27.58
N MET A 103 -33.12 19.91 -28.27
CA MET A 103 -34.23 19.07 -28.70
C MET A 103 -35.04 18.51 -27.52
N TYR A 104 -34.38 18.03 -26.45
CA TYR A 104 -35.09 17.53 -25.28
C TYR A 104 -35.81 18.64 -24.51
N LYS A 105 -35.22 19.83 -24.41
CA LYS A 105 -35.89 21.01 -23.82
C LYS A 105 -37.15 21.36 -24.63
N ALA A 106 -37.03 21.43 -25.95
CA ALA A 106 -38.16 21.73 -26.84
C ALA A 106 -39.26 20.67 -26.74
N LEU A 107 -38.89 19.38 -26.68
CA LEU A 107 -39.83 18.28 -26.49
C LEU A 107 -40.54 18.36 -25.13
N GLY A 108 -39.80 18.65 -24.06
CA GLY A 108 -40.38 18.80 -22.71
C GLY A 108 -41.36 19.97 -22.62
N ALA A 109 -41.00 21.11 -23.21
CA ALA A 109 -41.89 22.27 -23.29
C ALA A 109 -43.15 21.97 -24.10
N ALA A 110 -43.01 21.28 -25.25
CA ALA A 110 -44.16 20.89 -26.08
C ALA A 110 -45.07 19.85 -25.39
N ALA A 111 -44.51 19.00 -24.52
CA ALA A 111 -45.26 18.07 -23.69
C ALA A 111 -45.90 18.71 -22.44
N GLY A 112 -45.74 20.03 -22.24
CA GLY A 112 -46.32 20.79 -21.15
C GLY A 112 -45.52 20.78 -19.84
N MET A 113 -44.24 20.40 -19.86
CA MET A 113 -43.35 20.51 -18.69
C MET A 113 -42.69 21.89 -18.61
N ASP A 114 -42.53 22.42 -17.39
CA ASP A 114 -41.74 23.63 -17.11
C ASP A 114 -40.25 23.27 -17.03
N VAL A 115 -39.58 23.33 -18.19
CA VAL A 115 -38.16 22.97 -18.34
C VAL A 115 -37.24 23.96 -17.60
N ASP A 116 -37.61 25.23 -17.53
CA ASP A 116 -36.80 26.28 -16.89
C ASP A 116 -36.77 26.11 -15.37
N GLU A 117 -37.89 25.72 -14.76
CA GLU A 117 -37.93 25.36 -13.35
C GLU A 117 -37.12 24.10 -13.04
N ILE A 118 -37.21 23.08 -13.90
CA ILE A 118 -36.46 21.84 -13.75
C ILE A 118 -34.95 22.10 -13.82
N GLU A 119 -34.48 22.93 -14.75
CA GLU A 119 -33.06 23.28 -14.88
C GLU A 119 -32.54 24.05 -13.67
N ARG A 120 -33.29 25.05 -13.21
CA ARG A 120 -32.93 25.83 -12.03
C ARG A 120 -32.81 24.97 -10.76
N LYS A 121 -33.71 23.99 -10.58
CA LYS A 121 -33.61 23.01 -9.48
C LYS A 121 -32.38 22.12 -9.64
N ALA A 122 -32.13 21.62 -10.85
CA ALA A 122 -30.97 20.76 -11.14
C ALA A 122 -29.62 21.49 -10.99
N ASP A 123 -29.54 22.78 -11.32
CA ASP A 123 -28.35 23.61 -11.09
C ASP A 123 -28.07 23.80 -9.60
N ALA A 124 -29.11 24.08 -8.81
CA ALA A 124 -28.98 24.22 -7.35
C ALA A 124 -28.52 22.91 -6.69
N GLU A 125 -29.06 21.77 -7.12
CA GLU A 125 -28.66 20.45 -6.64
C GLU A 125 -27.21 20.14 -7.02
N ARG A 126 -26.81 20.36 -8.28
CA ARG A 126 -25.41 20.17 -8.73
C ARG A 126 -24.41 21.03 -7.96
N ALA A 127 -24.76 22.28 -7.65
CA ALA A 127 -23.90 23.17 -6.86
C ALA A 127 -23.74 22.68 -5.41
N ALA A 128 -24.82 22.19 -4.80
CA ALA A 128 -24.79 21.60 -3.47
C ALA A 128 -23.95 20.32 -3.44
N GLU A 129 -24.12 19.44 -4.42
CA GLU A 129 -23.34 18.20 -4.56
C GLU A 129 -21.86 18.48 -4.79
N ALA A 130 -21.51 19.43 -5.65
CA ALA A 130 -20.12 19.81 -5.90
C ALA A 130 -19.44 20.28 -4.60
N THR A 131 -20.13 21.12 -3.82
CA THR A 131 -19.65 21.60 -2.52
C THR A 131 -19.51 20.46 -1.50
N ALA A 132 -20.42 19.50 -1.51
CA ALA A 132 -20.32 18.32 -0.65
C ALA A 132 -19.15 17.41 -1.07
N GLN A 133 -18.91 17.25 -2.37
CA GLN A 133 -17.79 16.46 -2.90
C GLN A 133 -16.43 17.10 -2.62
N THR A 134 -16.31 18.43 -2.70
CA THR A 134 -15.05 19.12 -2.35
C THR A 134 -14.73 18.93 -0.88
N LYS A 135 -15.70 19.13 0.02
CA LYS A 135 -15.53 18.88 1.46
C LYS A 135 -15.12 17.44 1.76
N ARG A 136 -15.81 16.45 1.16
CA ARG A 136 -15.41 15.03 1.31
C ARG A 136 -14.00 14.76 0.81
N ARG A 137 -13.58 15.40 -0.29
CA ARG A 137 -12.23 15.24 -0.83
C ARG A 137 -11.18 15.84 0.11
N GLU A 138 -11.47 17.01 0.68
CA GLU A 138 -10.60 17.68 1.67
C GLU A 138 -10.47 16.83 2.94
N GLU A 139 -11.56 16.33 3.50
CA GLU A 139 -11.55 15.43 4.67
C GLU A 139 -10.74 14.14 4.42
N LEU A 140 -10.82 13.58 3.21
CA LEU A 140 -10.03 12.40 2.82
C LEU A 140 -8.54 12.71 2.74
N LEU A 141 -8.18 13.88 2.19
CA LEU A 141 -6.80 14.34 2.09
C LEU A 141 -6.21 14.61 3.48
N GLU A 142 -6.94 15.28 4.37
CA GLU A 142 -6.54 15.51 5.76
C GLU A 142 -6.33 14.20 6.52
N ARG A 143 -7.24 13.24 6.38
CA ARG A 143 -7.10 11.92 7.00
C ARG A 143 -5.88 11.17 6.48
N SER A 144 -5.59 11.26 5.18
CA SER A 144 -4.40 10.62 4.59
C SER A 144 -3.09 11.31 5.00
N GLY A 145 -3.09 12.64 5.16
CA GLY A 145 -1.94 13.41 5.65
C GLY A 145 -1.60 13.09 7.11
N THR A 146 -2.60 13.05 7.99
CA THR A 146 -2.42 12.68 9.40
C THR A 146 -1.93 11.24 9.58
N SER A 147 -2.32 10.33 8.68
CA SER A 147 -1.86 8.94 8.67
C SER A 147 -0.39 8.79 8.25
N ALA A 148 0.09 9.65 7.33
CA ALA A 148 1.49 9.67 6.92
C ALA A 148 2.41 10.23 8.02
N ASP A 149 1.95 11.24 8.75
CA ASP A 149 2.71 11.88 9.85
C ASP A 149 2.86 10.94 11.05
N THR A 150 1.77 10.30 11.49
CA THR A 150 1.78 9.32 12.58
C THR A 150 2.56 8.04 12.26
N SER A 151 2.75 7.71 10.97
CA SER A 151 3.60 6.58 10.56
C SER A 151 5.09 6.88 10.66
N SER A 152 5.48 8.16 10.67
CA SER A 152 6.87 8.60 10.76
C SER A 152 7.35 8.80 12.21
N GLU A 153 6.43 9.13 13.12
CA GLU A 153 6.73 9.41 14.53
C GLU A 153 6.78 8.14 15.41
N GLY A 154 6.31 7.00 14.88
CA GLY A 154 6.35 5.69 15.53
C GLY A 154 7.55 4.81 15.17
N ALA A 155 8.45 5.27 14.30
CA ALA A 155 9.61 4.50 13.84
C ALA A 155 10.92 4.75 14.63
N ASP A 156 10.89 5.68 15.60
CA ASP A 156 12.06 6.14 16.37
C ASP A 156 11.97 5.85 17.89
N GLN A 157 11.19 4.85 18.30
CA GLN A 157 11.18 4.33 19.70
C GLN A 157 11.57 2.85 19.77
#